data_AF-M0NRH0-F1
#
_entry.id   AF-M0NRH0-F1
#
_cell.length_a   1.000
_cell.length_b   1.000
_cell.length_c   1.000
_cell.angle_alpha   90.00
_cell.angle_beta   90.00
_cell.angle_gamma   90.00
#
_symmetry.space_group_name_H-M   'P 1'
#
loop_
_entity.id
_entity.type
_entity.pdbx_description
1 polymer ?
#
loop_
_entity_poly.entity_id
_entity_poly.type
_entity_poly.pdbx_seq_one_letter_code
_entity_poly.pdbx_strand_id
1 'polypeptide(L)'
;MASDEQRSSGGLYERRIGTPTTDDEVNGFWLFGFGVLLGLAGVVLFFLTESATTARGLAYALAALAPPFVMLGAVIRFPLRRSGTFFGYLGTTVSVIGVVWFVNIFPGGWSTTSGEPTVIAVYGAGLALIGLAGTVVPLLSDPVREDYERMRGAAVAATTERDETSTELEATESELEAVREELQTTESALAEIREELSETESALDAARAETAALRESKARFELFEDAGGKPRWRLRHRNGNVIATAGQGYSSRGKAQKGLHSVRRNALGAGILRIETSIAEADSVAADDGPEPADAADPDVAVPSEDEASASAATFELFEDAGGDWRWRLRHDNGNVIGDSGEGYASKSNAKRALGRVREHVAAADYLRVDPTAFEMFRDAAGEWRWRLIHENGNVLADSGEGYSSRSKARQGLDSVRSNAADAALEAVGDDGASGDADGSPNATFELYEDAAEEYRWRLRHRNGNIIADSGEGYGSESGARDAIGRVREYSPEADVLEVGNAAFEIYEDAGGEWRWRLRHRNGNIVADSGEGYASRSNAVEAVTGVKANAPGAAAETVEAGE
;
A
#
# COMPACT_ATOMS: atom_id res chain seq x y z
N MET A 1 32.35 31.60 -14.47
CA MET A 1 33.25 32.78 -14.54
C MET A 1 33.92 32.93 -13.18
N ALA A 2 35.08 32.30 -13.01
CA ALA A 2 35.94 32.50 -11.85
C ALA A 2 37.01 33.52 -12.26
N SER A 3 37.00 34.69 -11.63
CA SER A 3 37.93 35.77 -11.85
C SER A 3 39.26 35.44 -11.18
N ASP A 4 40.18 34.94 -12.00
CA ASP A 4 41.56 34.63 -11.67
C ASP A 4 42.42 35.90 -11.80
N GLU A 5 42.37 36.77 -10.79
CA GLU A 5 43.28 37.90 -10.64
C GLU A 5 43.85 37.95 -9.20
N GLN A 6 44.59 36.91 -8.84
CA GLN A 6 45.73 37.08 -7.96
C GLN A 6 46.96 36.52 -8.69
N ARG A 7 47.59 37.37 -9.52
CA ARG A 7 48.97 37.18 -9.96
C ARG A 7 49.89 37.24 -8.74
N SER A 8 49.93 36.16 -7.97
CA SER A 8 50.92 35.95 -6.93
C SER A 8 52.23 35.50 -7.60
N SER A 9 53.35 35.80 -6.96
CA SER A 9 54.74 35.58 -7.38
C SER A 9 55.12 34.13 -7.74
N GLY A 10 54.20 33.16 -7.65
CA GLY A 10 54.42 31.74 -7.97
C GLY A 10 54.57 31.42 -9.47
N GLY A 11 53.91 32.17 -10.36
CA GLY A 11 53.80 31.79 -11.77
C GLY A 11 55.11 31.78 -12.59
N LEU A 12 56.16 32.48 -12.15
CA LEU A 12 57.48 32.48 -12.79
C LEU A 12 58.41 31.40 -12.21
N TYR A 13 58.32 31.17 -10.89
CA TYR A 13 59.08 30.13 -10.19
C TYR A 13 58.64 28.74 -10.66
N GLU A 14 57.33 28.49 -10.66
CA GLU A 14 56.75 27.20 -11.07
C GLU A 14 57.03 26.88 -12.54
N ARG A 15 57.02 27.91 -13.40
CA ARG A 15 57.26 27.76 -14.84
C ARG A 15 58.74 27.52 -15.21
N ARG A 16 59.70 27.90 -14.36
CA ARG A 16 61.14 27.90 -14.70
C ARG A 16 62.03 27.08 -13.79
N ILE A 17 61.61 26.82 -12.55
CA ILE A 17 62.43 26.19 -11.52
C ILE A 17 61.82 24.86 -11.06
N GLY A 18 60.52 24.83 -10.75
CA GLY A 18 59.80 23.59 -10.39
C GLY A 18 58.56 23.84 -9.54
N THR A 19 57.77 22.79 -9.30
CA THR A 19 56.59 22.84 -8.42
C THR A 19 57.06 23.03 -6.96
N PRO A 20 56.70 24.13 -6.29
CA PRO A 20 57.11 24.37 -4.91
C PRO A 20 56.49 23.32 -3.98
N THR A 21 57.25 22.86 -2.98
CA THR A 21 56.71 21.94 -1.96
C THR A 21 56.03 22.68 -0.80
N THR A 22 56.34 23.97 -0.63
CA THR A 22 55.71 24.88 0.34
C THR A 22 55.55 26.29 -0.24
N ASP A 23 54.52 27.01 0.21
CA ASP A 23 54.28 28.41 -0.23
C ASP A 23 55.44 29.35 0.13
N ASP A 24 56.16 29.04 1.20
CA ASP A 24 57.30 29.81 1.70
C ASP A 24 58.56 29.65 0.82
N GLU A 25 58.70 28.54 0.08
CA GLU A 25 59.86 28.26 -0.77
C GLU A 25 60.07 29.35 -1.84
N VAL A 26 58.97 29.78 -2.47
CA VAL A 26 58.97 30.79 -3.54
C VAL A 26 59.41 32.15 -2.97
N ASN A 27 58.88 32.53 -1.80
CA ASN A 27 59.22 33.79 -1.14
C ASN A 27 60.68 33.81 -0.68
N GLY A 28 61.16 32.69 -0.11
CA GLY A 28 62.56 32.52 0.28
C GLY A 28 63.52 32.66 -0.90
N PHE A 29 63.19 32.08 -2.06
CA PHE A 29 63.99 32.20 -3.28
C PHE A 29 64.12 33.66 -3.76
N TRP A 30 63.00 34.38 -3.86
CA TRP A 30 63.02 35.79 -4.27
C TRP A 30 63.75 36.68 -3.27
N LEU A 31 63.60 36.41 -1.97
CA LEU A 31 64.28 37.15 -0.91
C LEU A 31 65.80 36.93 -0.92
N PHE A 32 66.24 35.69 -1.17
CA PHE A 32 67.65 35.38 -1.39
C PHE A 32 68.22 36.14 -2.58
N GLY A 33 67.52 36.09 -3.73
CA GLY A 33 67.90 36.83 -4.93
C GLY A 33 67.96 38.33 -4.70
N PHE A 34 66.99 38.89 -3.97
CA PHE A 34 66.97 40.30 -3.59
C PHE A 34 68.18 40.68 -2.73
N GLY A 35 68.53 39.88 -1.73
CA GLY A 35 69.71 40.12 -0.90
C GLY A 35 71.01 40.12 -1.70
N VAL A 36 71.18 39.20 -2.64
CA VAL A 36 72.34 39.15 -3.54
C VAL A 36 72.41 40.42 -4.42
N LEU A 37 71.29 40.83 -5.00
CA LEU A 37 71.22 42.03 -5.84
C LEU A 37 71.53 43.30 -5.03
N LEU A 38 71.05 43.38 -3.78
CA LEU A 38 71.33 44.50 -2.89
C LEU A 38 72.83 44.61 -2.57
N GLY A 39 73.49 43.48 -2.33
CA GLY A 39 74.92 43.42 -2.09
C GLY A 39 75.73 43.87 -3.31
N LEU A 40 75.36 43.38 -4.50
CA LEU A 40 75.97 43.81 -5.77
C LEU A 40 75.79 45.31 -6.01
N ALA A 41 74.59 45.84 -5.78
CA ALA A 41 74.32 47.28 -5.89
C ALA A 41 75.17 48.10 -4.90
N GLY A 42 75.35 47.63 -3.66
CA GLY A 42 76.24 48.24 -2.69
C GLY A 42 77.70 48.27 -3.15
N VAL A 43 78.20 47.17 -3.72
CA VAL A 43 79.57 47.09 -4.26
C VAL A 43 79.75 48.03 -5.47
N VAL A 44 78.79 48.08 -6.39
CA VAL A 44 78.85 49.01 -7.53
C VAL A 44 78.86 50.46 -7.03
N LEU A 45 77.98 50.81 -6.10
CA LEU A 45 77.92 52.16 -5.54
C LEU A 45 79.21 52.52 -4.77
N PHE A 46 79.86 51.54 -4.13
CA PHE A 46 81.14 51.73 -3.47
C PHE A 46 82.21 52.18 -4.45
N PHE A 47 82.30 51.58 -5.65
CA PHE A 47 83.29 51.98 -6.65
C PHE A 47 83.01 53.36 -7.29
N LEU A 48 81.75 53.80 -7.28
CA LEU A 48 81.32 55.06 -7.91
C LEU A 48 81.38 56.28 -6.98
N THR A 49 81.60 56.08 -5.68
CA THR A 49 81.53 57.14 -4.67
C THR A 49 82.90 57.48 -4.10
N GLU A 50 83.13 58.68 -3.59
CA GLU A 50 84.40 59.04 -2.94
C GLU A 50 84.44 58.58 -1.48
N SER A 51 85.64 58.35 -0.92
CA SER A 51 85.81 57.95 0.47
C SER A 51 85.29 59.01 1.46
N ALA A 52 84.75 58.57 2.59
CA ALA A 52 84.25 59.44 3.68
C ALA A 52 83.09 60.40 3.29
N THR A 53 82.30 60.05 2.27
CA THR A 53 81.09 60.78 1.89
C THR A 53 79.82 60.05 2.34
N THR A 54 78.70 60.77 2.51
CA THR A 54 77.39 60.15 2.80
C THR A 54 76.99 59.14 1.72
N ALA A 55 77.35 59.39 0.46
CA ALA A 55 77.11 58.48 -0.65
C ALA A 55 77.86 57.13 -0.47
N ARG A 56 79.09 57.17 0.05
CA ARG A 56 79.84 55.96 0.41
C ARG A 56 79.22 55.21 1.60
N GLY A 57 78.61 55.94 2.54
CA GLY A 57 77.83 55.35 3.63
C GLY A 57 76.66 54.51 3.12
N LEU A 58 75.94 54.99 2.10
CA LEU A 58 74.87 54.23 1.47
C LEU A 58 75.37 52.96 0.78
N ALA A 59 76.56 52.99 0.18
CA ALA A 59 77.19 51.81 -0.40
C ALA A 59 77.44 50.71 0.64
N TYR A 60 77.99 51.09 1.81
CA TYR A 60 78.18 50.17 2.93
C TYR A 60 76.86 49.67 3.51
N ALA A 61 75.83 50.51 3.59
CA ALA A 61 74.52 50.12 4.08
C ALA A 61 73.85 49.08 3.18
N LEU A 62 73.88 49.27 1.85
CA LEU A 62 73.37 48.30 0.89
C LEU A 62 74.12 46.97 0.96
N ALA A 63 75.46 47.02 1.07
CA ALA A 63 76.28 45.83 1.25
C ALA A 63 76.00 45.11 2.59
N ALA A 64 75.74 45.86 3.67
CA ALA A 64 75.44 45.31 4.99
C ALA A 64 74.01 44.78 5.13
N LEU A 65 73.07 45.22 4.29
CA LEU A 65 71.73 44.64 4.26
C LEU A 65 71.68 43.29 3.51
N ALA A 66 72.66 42.98 2.67
CA ALA A 66 72.66 41.76 1.88
C ALA A 66 72.68 40.47 2.74
N PRO A 67 73.57 40.30 3.75
CA PRO A 67 73.63 39.06 4.52
C PRO A 67 72.34 38.70 5.28
N PRO A 68 71.65 39.63 5.98
CA PRO A 68 70.36 39.31 6.62
C PRO A 68 69.30 38.80 5.63
N PHE A 69 69.14 39.42 4.46
CA PHE A 69 68.15 39.00 3.47
C PHE A 69 68.52 37.67 2.81
N VAL A 70 69.80 37.44 2.53
CA VAL A 70 70.31 36.16 2.00
C VAL A 70 70.07 35.03 3.02
N MET A 71 70.42 35.25 4.29
CA MET A 71 70.24 34.26 5.35
C MET A 71 68.75 34.00 5.62
N LEU A 72 67.91 35.04 5.68
CA LEU A 72 66.47 34.88 5.85
C LEU A 72 65.84 34.13 4.68
N GLY A 73 66.23 34.45 3.44
CA GLY A 73 65.78 33.72 2.26
C GLY A 73 66.16 32.24 2.29
N ALA A 74 67.37 31.92 2.75
CA ALA A 74 67.80 30.54 2.94
C ALA A 74 67.04 29.82 4.07
N VAL A 75 66.77 30.51 5.18
CA VAL A 75 66.03 29.97 6.34
C VAL A 75 64.57 29.66 5.96
N ILE A 76 63.89 30.58 5.29
CA ILE A 76 62.49 30.41 4.84
C ILE A 76 62.35 29.27 3.82
N ARG A 77 63.41 28.95 3.06
CA ARG A 77 63.39 27.84 2.11
C ARG A 77 63.36 26.47 2.78
N PHE A 78 63.80 26.37 4.03
CA PHE A 78 63.60 25.16 4.80
C PHE A 78 62.17 25.12 5.35
N PRO A 79 61.52 23.94 5.41
CA PRO A 79 60.18 23.78 5.98
C PRO A 79 60.25 23.91 7.52
N LEU A 80 60.52 25.13 7.99
CA LEU A 80 60.69 25.45 9.40
C LEU A 80 59.34 25.69 10.06
N ARG A 81 59.23 25.30 11.33
CA ARG A 81 58.09 25.68 12.19
C ARG A 81 58.02 27.20 12.30
N ARG A 82 56.82 27.72 12.62
CA ARG A 82 56.56 29.16 12.88
C ARG A 82 57.62 29.81 13.79
N SER A 83 58.18 29.07 14.74
CA SER A 83 59.26 29.52 15.63
C SER A 83 60.55 29.86 14.88
N GLY A 84 60.96 29.05 13.90
CA GLY A 84 62.16 29.31 13.08
C GLY A 84 61.99 30.55 12.20
N THR A 85 60.82 30.67 11.55
CA THR A 85 60.49 31.86 10.76
C THR A 85 60.44 33.13 11.62
N PHE A 86 59.89 33.04 12.84
CA PHE A 86 59.86 34.15 13.80
C PHE A 86 61.27 34.65 14.17
N PHE A 87 62.18 33.74 14.54
CA PHE A 87 63.56 34.11 14.87
C PHE A 87 64.32 34.67 13.65
N GLY A 88 64.04 34.16 12.45
CA GLY A 88 64.58 34.71 11.20
C GLY A 88 64.13 36.16 10.94
N TYR A 89 62.83 36.46 11.06
CA TYR A 89 62.32 37.82 10.91
C TYR A 89 62.80 38.76 12.01
N LEU A 90 62.85 38.29 13.25
CA LEU A 90 63.36 39.05 14.39
C LEU A 90 64.84 39.43 14.18
N GLY A 91 65.68 38.45 13.82
CA GLY A 91 67.10 38.71 13.56
C GLY A 91 67.32 39.67 12.39
N THR A 92 66.53 39.54 11.32
CA THR A 92 66.58 40.47 10.17
C THR A 92 66.21 41.89 10.58
N THR A 93 65.16 42.04 11.37
CA THR A 93 64.72 43.35 11.89
C THR A 93 65.81 44.01 12.73
N VAL A 94 66.45 43.26 13.62
CA VAL A 94 67.55 43.74 14.46
C VAL A 94 68.76 44.16 13.60
N SER A 95 69.11 43.39 12.56
CA SER A 95 70.19 43.76 11.63
C SER A 95 69.87 45.03 10.84
N VAL A 96 68.63 45.20 10.36
CA VAL A 96 68.19 46.41 9.66
C VAL A 96 68.29 47.64 10.57
N ILE A 97 67.89 47.52 11.85
CA ILE A 97 68.04 48.60 12.84
C ILE A 97 69.51 48.99 12.99
N GLY A 98 70.43 48.02 13.04
CA GLY A 98 71.87 48.27 13.06
C GLY A 98 72.35 49.06 11.84
N VAL A 99 71.88 48.71 10.64
CA VAL A 99 72.25 49.43 9.40
C VAL A 99 71.67 50.85 9.37
N VAL A 100 70.42 51.04 9.79
CA VAL A 100 69.81 52.38 9.87
C VAL A 100 70.58 53.25 10.85
N TRP A 101 70.97 52.70 12.00
CA TRP A 101 71.80 53.42 12.97
C TRP A 101 73.16 53.81 12.38
N PHE A 102 73.81 52.90 11.64
CA PHE A 102 75.05 53.20 10.91
C PHE A 102 74.91 54.40 9.96
N VAL A 103 73.86 54.43 9.12
CA VAL A 103 73.64 55.51 8.15
C VAL A 103 73.48 56.87 8.83
N ASN A 104 72.90 56.92 10.02
CA ASN A 104 72.70 58.16 10.76
C ASN A 104 73.99 58.75 11.36
N ILE A 105 74.98 57.91 11.68
CA ILE A 105 76.23 58.36 12.30
C ILE A 105 77.36 58.54 11.28
N PHE A 106 77.30 57.92 10.11
CA PHE A 106 78.34 58.01 9.09
C PHE A 106 78.19 59.30 8.22
N PRO A 107 79.28 60.00 7.82
CA PRO A 107 80.69 59.68 8.06
C PRO A 107 81.28 60.26 9.36
N GLY A 108 80.64 61.25 9.99
CA GLY A 108 81.26 62.06 11.05
C GLY A 108 81.38 61.37 12.43
N GLY A 109 80.46 60.48 12.76
CA GLY A 109 80.41 59.74 14.03
C GLY A 109 80.99 58.33 13.96
N TRP A 110 81.60 57.94 12.84
CA TRP A 110 82.18 56.61 12.66
C TRP A 110 83.70 56.64 12.81
N SER A 111 84.23 55.93 13.81
CA SER A 111 85.67 55.80 14.03
C SER A 111 86.36 55.04 12.89
N THR A 112 87.41 55.61 12.30
CA THR A 112 88.20 54.95 11.24
C THR A 112 89.12 53.85 11.78
N THR A 113 89.41 53.85 13.09
CA THR A 113 90.31 52.87 13.73
C THR A 113 89.56 51.64 14.26
N SER A 114 88.37 51.84 14.83
CA SER A 114 87.63 50.80 15.55
C SER A 114 86.20 50.60 15.07
N GLY A 115 85.67 51.49 14.24
CA GLY A 115 84.22 51.62 14.04
C GLY A 115 83.49 51.96 15.34
N GLU A 116 82.15 51.88 15.31
CA GLU A 116 81.29 52.04 16.48
C GLU A 116 80.87 50.66 17.02
N PRO A 117 81.40 50.20 18.17
CA PRO A 117 81.21 48.83 18.66
C PRO A 117 79.74 48.46 18.92
N THR A 118 78.94 49.42 19.35
CA THR A 118 77.52 49.22 19.67
C THR A 118 76.69 48.87 18.43
N VAL A 119 76.91 49.60 17.33
CA VAL A 119 76.27 49.34 16.04
C VAL A 119 76.66 47.97 15.48
N ILE A 120 77.93 47.62 15.57
CA ILE A 120 78.46 46.31 15.12
C ILE A 120 77.85 45.17 15.96
N ALA A 121 77.74 45.36 17.27
CA ALA A 121 77.15 44.36 18.18
C ALA A 121 75.67 44.12 17.88
N VAL A 122 74.88 45.18 17.65
CA VAL A 122 73.45 45.05 17.28
C VAL A 122 73.30 44.31 15.95
N TYR A 123 74.07 44.73 14.93
CA TYR A 123 74.04 44.07 13.63
C TYR A 123 74.44 42.59 13.71
N GLY A 124 75.50 42.28 14.44
CA GLY A 124 75.98 40.91 14.68
C GLY A 124 75.00 40.05 15.47
N ALA A 125 74.32 40.60 16.48
CA ALA A 125 73.28 39.89 17.23
C ALA A 125 72.09 39.52 16.33
N GLY A 126 71.70 40.41 15.42
CA GLY A 126 70.68 40.13 14.41
C GLY A 126 71.08 38.95 13.50
N LEU A 127 72.31 38.92 12.98
CA LEU A 127 72.81 37.81 12.17
C LEU A 127 72.86 36.48 12.95
N ALA A 128 73.26 36.52 14.22
CA ALA A 128 73.30 35.34 15.08
C ALA A 128 71.91 34.73 15.29
N LEU A 129 70.87 35.55 15.48
CA LEU A 129 69.48 35.08 15.60
C LEU A 129 69.00 34.38 14.33
N ILE A 130 69.32 34.93 13.15
CA ILE A 130 68.96 34.30 11.86
C ILE A 130 69.72 32.97 11.70
N GLY A 131 71.00 32.92 12.08
CA GLY A 131 71.80 31.70 12.04
C GLY A 131 71.22 30.59 12.93
N LEU A 132 70.86 30.92 14.18
CA LEU A 132 70.24 29.97 15.11
C LEU A 132 68.89 29.45 14.61
N ALA A 133 68.10 30.29 13.96
CA ALA A 133 66.84 29.88 13.33
C ALA A 133 67.04 28.80 12.26
N GLY A 134 68.11 28.91 11.45
CA GLY A 134 68.42 27.96 10.40
C GLY A 134 69.07 26.67 10.88
N THR A 135 69.84 26.68 11.98
CA THR A 135 70.65 25.52 12.40
C THR A 135 70.08 24.77 13.60
N VAL A 136 69.51 25.46 14.58
CA VAL A 136 69.11 24.84 15.86
C VAL A 136 67.65 24.40 15.83
N VAL A 137 66.77 25.21 15.24
CA VAL A 137 65.34 24.90 15.18
C VAL A 137 65.04 23.57 14.46
N PRO A 138 65.65 23.26 13.29
CA PRO A 138 65.44 21.96 12.65
C PRO A 138 65.88 20.76 13.49
N LEU A 139 66.94 20.91 14.30
CA LEU A 139 67.48 19.80 15.10
C LEU A 139 66.60 19.46 16.32
N LEU A 140 65.79 20.41 16.78
CA LEU A 140 64.88 20.23 17.92
C LEU A 140 63.48 19.75 17.49
N SER A 141 63.15 19.87 16.20
CA SER A 141 61.91 19.37 15.63
C SER A 141 62.19 18.08 14.86
N ASP A 142 61.62 16.95 15.27
CA ASP A 142 61.79 15.66 14.58
C ASP A 142 60.62 15.43 13.59
N PRO A 143 60.75 15.79 12.30
CA PRO A 143 59.64 15.73 11.32
C PRO A 143 59.20 14.29 11.00
N VAL A 144 60.08 13.30 11.17
CA VAL A 144 59.83 11.90 10.76
C VAL A 144 58.77 11.24 11.63
N ARG A 145 58.69 11.62 12.91
CA ARG A 145 57.75 11.02 13.85
C ARG A 145 56.31 11.47 13.62
N GLU A 146 56.11 12.75 13.27
CA GLU A 146 54.78 13.30 12.98
C GLU A 146 54.20 12.74 11.68
N ASP A 147 55.03 12.54 10.65
CA ASP A 147 54.59 11.91 9.40
C ASP A 147 54.25 10.43 9.60
N TYR A 148 55.01 9.71 10.43
CA TYR A 148 54.70 8.33 10.82
C TYR A 148 53.36 8.23 11.58
N GLU A 149 53.11 9.13 12.53
CA GLU A 149 51.84 9.18 13.27
C GLU A 149 50.67 9.53 12.35
N ARG A 150 50.85 10.43 11.38
CA ARG A 150 49.83 10.74 10.35
C ARG A 150 49.52 9.54 9.47
N MET A 151 50.56 8.86 8.95
CA MET A 151 50.38 7.66 8.13
C MET A 151 49.71 6.54 8.92
N ARG A 152 50.08 6.35 10.19
CA ARG A 152 49.43 5.38 11.07
C ARG A 152 47.96 5.73 11.31
N GLY A 153 47.64 7.00 11.54
CA GLY A 153 46.26 7.47 11.69
C GLY A 153 45.43 7.24 10.43
N ALA A 154 45.98 7.54 9.26
CA ALA A 154 45.33 7.29 7.97
C ALA A 154 45.10 5.79 7.72
N ALA A 155 46.07 4.93 8.06
CA ALA A 155 45.92 3.48 7.93
C ALA A 155 44.82 2.93 8.84
N VAL A 156 44.74 3.40 10.09
CA VAL A 156 43.67 3.01 11.02
C VAL A 156 42.30 3.48 10.53
N ALA A 157 42.20 4.73 10.06
CA ALA A 157 40.96 5.26 9.50
C ALA A 157 40.48 4.44 8.29
N ALA A 158 41.40 4.10 7.37
CA ALA A 158 41.08 3.27 6.21
C ALA A 158 40.63 1.84 6.61
N THR A 159 41.21 1.26 7.66
CA THR A 159 40.74 -0.04 8.17
C THR A 159 39.36 0.04 8.81
N THR A 160 39.08 1.12 9.56
CA THR A 160 37.77 1.33 10.17
C THR A 160 36.69 1.51 9.11
N GLU A 161 36.93 2.35 8.09
CA GLU A 161 36.00 2.54 6.98
C GLU A 161 35.72 1.22 6.24
N ARG A 162 36.77 0.42 5.97
CA ARG A 162 36.61 -0.90 5.38
C ARG A 162 35.74 -1.82 6.26
N ASP A 163 35.99 -1.87 7.56
CA ASP A 163 35.25 -2.76 8.47
C ASP A 163 33.78 -2.33 8.60
N GLU A 164 33.50 -1.02 8.56
CA GLU A 164 32.14 -0.46 8.48
C GLU A 164 31.45 -0.88 7.17
N THR A 165 32.12 -0.72 6.02
CA THR A 165 31.55 -1.15 4.73
C THR A 165 31.33 -2.67 4.64
N SER A 166 32.20 -3.47 5.29
CA SER A 166 32.04 -4.93 5.35
C SER A 166 30.80 -5.30 6.16
N THR A 167 30.56 -4.61 7.28
CA THR A 167 29.39 -4.84 8.13
C THR A 167 28.10 -4.44 7.42
N GLU A 168 28.12 -3.31 6.69
CA GLU A 168 26.99 -2.89 5.86
C GLU A 168 26.71 -3.92 4.75
N LEU A 169 27.75 -4.44 4.09
CA LEU A 169 27.60 -5.47 3.07
C LEU A 169 26.97 -6.75 3.64
N GLU A 170 27.47 -7.26 4.77
CA GLU A 170 26.92 -8.45 5.45
C GLU A 170 25.44 -8.25 5.83
N ALA A 171 25.06 -7.05 6.28
CA ALA A 171 23.66 -6.72 6.56
C ALA A 171 22.80 -6.76 5.29
N THR A 172 23.28 -6.17 4.18
CA THR A 172 22.55 -6.20 2.91
C THR A 172 22.44 -7.61 2.31
N GLU A 173 23.45 -8.46 2.49
CA GLU A 173 23.41 -9.86 2.05
C GLU A 173 22.37 -10.66 2.84
N SER A 174 22.29 -10.46 4.15
CA SER A 174 21.28 -11.06 5.01
C SER A 174 19.86 -10.62 4.64
N GLU A 175 19.64 -9.32 4.40
CA GLU A 175 18.35 -8.80 3.91
C GLU A 175 17.98 -9.42 2.55
N LEU A 176 18.94 -9.58 1.65
CA LEU A 176 18.71 -10.18 0.33
C LEU A 176 18.36 -11.67 0.43
N GLU A 177 18.96 -12.40 1.36
CA GLU A 177 18.61 -13.80 1.64
C GLU A 177 17.18 -13.91 2.18
N ALA A 178 16.79 -13.06 3.14
CA ALA A 178 15.42 -13.03 3.66
C ALA A 178 14.38 -12.74 2.55
N VAL A 179 14.67 -11.77 1.68
CA VAL A 179 13.79 -11.45 0.53
C VAL A 179 13.70 -12.62 -0.45
N ARG A 180 14.79 -13.37 -0.67
CA ARG A 180 14.76 -14.55 -1.55
C ARG A 180 13.92 -15.68 -0.96
N GLU A 181 13.97 -15.91 0.35
CA GLU A 181 13.12 -16.88 1.03
C GLU A 181 11.64 -16.50 0.95
N GLU A 182 11.32 -15.22 1.14
CA GLU A 182 9.95 -14.69 0.99
C GLU A 182 9.44 -14.87 -0.46
N LEU A 183 10.31 -14.60 -1.45
CA LEU A 183 9.99 -14.80 -2.86
C LEU A 183 9.71 -16.28 -3.16
N GLN A 184 10.54 -17.20 -2.67
CA GLN A 184 10.33 -18.64 -2.87
C GLN A 184 9.02 -19.11 -2.24
N THR A 185 8.68 -18.59 -1.06
CA THR A 185 7.41 -18.88 -0.39
C THR A 185 6.22 -18.38 -1.23
N THR A 186 6.33 -17.17 -1.75
CA THR A 186 5.31 -16.55 -2.61
C THR A 186 5.14 -17.32 -3.92
N GLU A 187 6.24 -17.74 -4.57
CA GLU A 187 6.20 -18.54 -5.79
C GLU A 187 5.54 -19.92 -5.55
N SER A 188 5.80 -20.54 -4.40
CA SER A 188 5.20 -21.81 -4.02
C SER A 188 3.69 -21.67 -3.78
N ALA A 189 3.27 -20.65 -3.04
CA ALA A 189 1.85 -20.34 -2.82
C ALA A 189 1.12 -20.04 -4.14
N LEU A 190 1.80 -19.36 -5.08
CA LEU A 190 1.24 -19.05 -6.39
C LEU A 190 1.11 -20.29 -7.28
N ALA A 191 2.00 -21.28 -7.13
CA ALA A 191 1.88 -22.57 -7.81
C ALA A 191 0.65 -23.35 -7.30
N GLU A 192 0.44 -23.39 -5.98
CA GLU A 192 -0.72 -24.02 -5.34
C GLU A 192 -2.04 -23.39 -5.83
N ILE A 193 -2.13 -22.06 -5.85
CA ILE A 193 -3.32 -21.34 -6.34
C ILE A 193 -3.59 -21.64 -7.82
N ARG A 194 -2.55 -21.78 -8.65
CA ARG A 194 -2.71 -22.13 -10.07
C ARG A 194 -3.26 -23.55 -10.24
N GLU A 195 -2.86 -24.48 -9.39
CA GLU A 195 -3.39 -25.85 -9.38
C GLU A 195 -4.87 -25.85 -8.97
N GLU A 196 -5.22 -25.17 -7.86
CA GLU A 196 -6.61 -25.00 -7.42
C GLU A 196 -7.50 -24.36 -8.52
N LEU A 197 -6.97 -23.36 -9.24
CA LEU A 197 -7.67 -22.72 -10.35
C LEU A 197 -7.93 -23.72 -11.49
N SER A 198 -6.92 -24.51 -11.86
CA SER A 198 -7.06 -25.54 -12.90
C SER A 198 -8.09 -26.61 -12.53
N GLU A 199 -8.14 -27.01 -11.26
CA GLU A 199 -9.16 -27.95 -10.76
C GLU A 199 -10.55 -27.32 -10.81
N THR A 200 -10.67 -26.06 -10.39
CA THR A 200 -11.94 -25.30 -10.40
C THR A 200 -12.45 -25.11 -11.83
N GLU A 201 -11.58 -24.76 -12.79
CA GLU A 201 -11.93 -24.64 -14.20
C GLU A 201 -12.42 -25.98 -14.76
N SER A 202 -11.75 -27.08 -14.43
CA SER A 202 -12.17 -28.43 -14.83
C SER A 202 -13.54 -28.80 -14.26
N ALA A 203 -13.79 -28.48 -12.98
CA ALA A 203 -15.09 -28.70 -12.33
C ALA A 203 -16.19 -27.84 -12.96
N LEU A 204 -15.89 -26.59 -13.30
CA LEU A 204 -16.82 -25.69 -13.98
C LEU A 204 -17.19 -26.22 -15.37
N ASP A 205 -16.21 -26.72 -16.13
CA ASP A 205 -16.46 -27.31 -17.44
C ASP A 205 -17.26 -28.61 -17.35
N ALA A 206 -17.01 -29.44 -16.32
CA ALA A 206 -17.83 -30.61 -16.03
C ALA A 206 -19.29 -30.23 -15.71
N ALA A 207 -19.50 -29.22 -14.84
CA ALA A 207 -20.83 -28.73 -14.50
C ALA A 207 -21.56 -28.11 -15.71
N ARG A 208 -20.83 -27.40 -16.57
CA ARG A 208 -21.35 -26.88 -17.85
C ARG A 208 -21.76 -28.02 -18.77
N ALA A 209 -20.95 -29.07 -18.88
CA ALA A 209 -21.26 -30.25 -19.69
C ALA A 209 -22.49 -30.99 -19.15
N GLU A 210 -22.61 -31.15 -17.84
CA GLU A 210 -23.79 -31.74 -17.20
C GLU A 210 -25.05 -30.91 -17.47
N THR A 211 -24.95 -29.58 -17.32
CA THR A 211 -26.07 -28.67 -17.60
C THR A 211 -26.46 -28.72 -19.09
N ALA A 212 -25.50 -28.82 -20.00
CA ALA A 212 -25.74 -28.99 -21.43
C ALA A 212 -26.44 -30.32 -21.72
N ALA A 213 -26.01 -31.41 -21.08
CA ALA A 213 -26.65 -32.72 -21.20
C ALA A 213 -28.09 -32.72 -20.65
N LEU A 214 -28.36 -32.03 -19.54
CA LEU A 214 -29.72 -31.85 -19.00
C LEU A 214 -30.63 -31.07 -19.96
N ARG A 215 -30.07 -30.16 -20.76
CA ARG A 215 -30.82 -29.40 -21.79
C ARG A 215 -31.00 -30.18 -23.09
N GLU A 216 -30.28 -31.27 -23.31
CA GLU A 216 -30.41 -32.11 -24.50
C GLU A 216 -31.65 -33.02 -24.39
N SER A 217 -32.78 -32.57 -24.94
CA SER A 217 -34.01 -33.36 -24.95
C SER A 217 -34.03 -34.40 -26.09
N LYS A 218 -34.26 -35.67 -25.74
CA LYS A 218 -34.53 -36.76 -26.71
C LYS A 218 -35.99 -36.78 -27.20
N ALA A 219 -36.81 -35.81 -26.78
CA ALA A 219 -38.23 -35.73 -27.09
C ALA A 219 -38.62 -34.36 -27.65
N ARG A 220 -39.62 -34.34 -28.52
CA ARG A 220 -40.13 -33.13 -29.18
C ARG A 220 -41.61 -32.93 -28.84
N PHE A 221 -41.98 -31.70 -28.55
CA PHE A 221 -43.38 -31.31 -28.46
C PHE A 221 -44.00 -31.12 -29.85
N GLU A 222 -45.14 -31.75 -30.06
CA GLU A 222 -45.96 -31.65 -31.26
C GLU A 222 -47.27 -30.96 -30.89
N LEU A 223 -47.60 -29.87 -31.57
CA LEU A 223 -48.92 -29.25 -31.52
C LEU A 223 -49.76 -29.79 -32.68
N PHE A 224 -50.93 -30.33 -32.39
CA PHE A 224 -51.82 -30.94 -33.38
C PHE A 224 -53.29 -30.67 -33.03
N GLU A 225 -54.19 -30.92 -33.97
CA GLU A 225 -55.64 -30.87 -33.71
C GLU A 225 -56.17 -32.28 -33.53
N ASP A 226 -57.03 -32.48 -32.53
CA ASP A 226 -57.69 -33.78 -32.34
C ASP A 226 -58.83 -34.00 -33.36
N ALA A 227 -59.46 -35.17 -33.31
CA ALA A 227 -60.56 -35.52 -34.22
C ALA A 227 -61.78 -34.58 -34.10
N GLY A 228 -61.88 -33.81 -33.01
CA GLY A 228 -62.90 -32.78 -32.79
C GLY A 228 -62.46 -31.37 -33.20
N GLY A 229 -61.29 -31.22 -33.82
CA GLY A 229 -60.73 -29.93 -34.24
C GLY A 229 -60.17 -29.09 -33.08
N LYS A 230 -60.04 -29.65 -31.87
CA LYS A 230 -59.48 -28.92 -30.72
C LYS A 230 -57.95 -29.01 -30.71
N PRO A 231 -57.22 -27.88 -30.59
CA PRO A 231 -55.77 -27.88 -30.45
C PRO A 231 -55.30 -28.63 -29.19
N ARG A 232 -54.30 -29.50 -29.35
CA ARG A 232 -53.63 -30.26 -28.28
C ARG A 232 -52.12 -30.25 -28.49
N TRP A 233 -51.37 -30.48 -27.41
CA TRP A 233 -49.95 -30.77 -27.49
C TRP A 233 -49.67 -32.20 -27.01
N ARG A 234 -48.64 -32.83 -27.57
CA ARG A 234 -48.07 -34.08 -27.07
C ARG A 234 -46.56 -34.04 -27.11
N LEU A 235 -45.90 -34.69 -26.16
CA LEU A 235 -44.46 -34.89 -26.16
C LEU A 235 -44.17 -36.28 -26.73
N ARG A 236 -43.47 -36.32 -27.87
CA ARG A 236 -43.07 -37.56 -28.53
C ARG A 236 -41.57 -37.76 -28.37
N HIS A 237 -41.17 -38.88 -27.79
CA HIS A 237 -39.77 -39.28 -27.71
C HIS A 237 -39.26 -39.70 -29.10
N ARG A 238 -37.95 -39.60 -29.36
CA ARG A 238 -37.32 -39.93 -30.66
C ARG A 238 -37.57 -41.37 -31.13
N ASN A 239 -37.94 -42.28 -30.23
CA ASN A 239 -38.32 -43.66 -30.59
C ASN A 239 -39.77 -43.78 -31.09
N GLY A 240 -40.50 -42.67 -31.18
CA GLY A 240 -41.89 -42.62 -31.65
C GLY A 240 -42.94 -42.70 -30.54
N ASN A 241 -42.58 -43.02 -29.30
CA ASN A 241 -43.55 -43.15 -28.21
C ASN A 241 -44.01 -41.77 -27.71
N VAL A 242 -45.31 -41.65 -27.45
CA VAL A 242 -45.88 -40.50 -26.76
C VAL A 242 -45.63 -40.69 -25.26
N ILE A 243 -44.99 -39.71 -24.62
CA ILE A 243 -44.60 -39.75 -23.20
C ILE A 243 -45.37 -38.75 -22.33
N ALA A 244 -45.97 -37.72 -22.94
CA ALA A 244 -46.90 -36.82 -22.28
C ALA A 244 -47.90 -36.26 -23.30
N THR A 245 -49.10 -35.92 -22.86
CA THR A 245 -50.13 -35.26 -23.69
C THR A 245 -50.94 -34.29 -22.84
N ALA A 246 -51.49 -33.27 -23.48
CA ALA A 246 -52.57 -32.49 -22.87
C ALA A 246 -53.77 -33.42 -22.62
N GLY A 247 -54.23 -33.51 -21.36
CA GLY A 247 -55.39 -34.30 -20.98
C GLY A 247 -56.67 -33.86 -21.70
N GLN A 248 -56.80 -32.54 -21.95
CA GLN A 248 -57.95 -31.95 -22.63
C GLN A 248 -57.58 -31.13 -23.88
N GLY A 249 -58.56 -30.94 -24.76
CA GLY A 249 -58.44 -30.10 -25.95
C GLY A 249 -58.61 -28.63 -25.60
N TYR A 250 -57.64 -27.79 -25.99
CA TYR A 250 -57.70 -26.35 -25.75
C TYR A 250 -58.70 -25.68 -26.69
N SER A 251 -59.22 -24.52 -26.30
CA SER A 251 -60.12 -23.71 -27.14
C SER A 251 -59.41 -22.96 -28.28
N SER A 252 -58.08 -22.83 -28.23
CA SER A 252 -57.30 -22.22 -29.31
C SER A 252 -55.85 -22.70 -29.34
N ARG A 253 -55.20 -22.53 -30.50
CA ARG A 253 -53.79 -22.89 -30.70
C ARG A 253 -52.85 -22.11 -29.79
N GLY A 254 -53.15 -20.83 -29.56
CA GLY A 254 -52.40 -19.97 -28.63
C GLY A 254 -52.49 -20.45 -27.18
N LYS A 255 -53.67 -20.89 -26.72
CA LYS A 255 -53.84 -21.48 -25.38
C LYS A 255 -53.08 -22.80 -25.24
N ALA A 256 -53.06 -23.64 -26.28
CA ALA A 256 -52.25 -24.86 -26.30
C ALA A 256 -50.74 -24.56 -26.23
N GLN A 257 -50.26 -23.50 -26.90
CA GLN A 257 -48.86 -23.06 -26.81
C GLN A 257 -48.50 -22.50 -25.42
N LYS A 258 -49.39 -21.71 -24.80
CA LYS A 258 -49.21 -21.23 -23.41
C LYS A 258 -49.14 -22.39 -22.43
N GLY A 259 -50.05 -23.36 -22.54
CA GLY A 259 -50.03 -24.58 -21.73
C GLY A 259 -48.74 -25.38 -21.90
N LEU A 260 -48.29 -25.55 -23.14
CA LEU A 260 -47.00 -26.16 -23.46
C LEU A 260 -45.81 -25.40 -22.83
N HIS A 261 -45.81 -24.08 -22.90
CA HIS A 261 -44.74 -23.26 -22.32
C HIS A 261 -44.68 -23.40 -20.79
N SER A 262 -45.84 -23.47 -20.12
CA SER A 262 -45.92 -23.76 -18.69
C SER A 262 -45.31 -25.12 -18.34
N VAL A 263 -45.62 -26.17 -19.11
CA VAL A 263 -45.02 -27.50 -18.91
C VAL A 263 -43.50 -27.47 -19.10
N ARG A 264 -42.99 -26.78 -20.13
CA ARG A 264 -41.54 -26.64 -20.36
C ARG A 264 -40.82 -25.93 -19.21
N ARG A 265 -41.46 -24.93 -18.60
CA ARG A 265 -40.89 -24.15 -17.49
C ARG A 265 -40.88 -24.94 -16.18
N ASN A 266 -41.99 -25.62 -15.86
CA ASN A 266 -42.21 -26.19 -14.53
C ASN A 266 -41.80 -27.67 -14.42
N ALA A 267 -41.60 -28.38 -15.53
CA ALA A 267 -41.27 -29.80 -15.48
C ALA A 267 -39.86 -30.07 -14.88
N LEU A 268 -38.89 -29.20 -15.13
CA LEU A 268 -37.51 -29.34 -14.63
C LEU A 268 -37.46 -28.80 -13.19
N GLY A 269 -37.76 -29.66 -12.22
CA GLY A 269 -37.84 -29.30 -10.79
C GLY A 269 -39.16 -29.69 -10.10
N ALA A 270 -40.15 -30.19 -10.84
CA ALA A 270 -41.38 -30.72 -10.25
C ALA A 270 -41.10 -32.00 -9.44
N GLY A 271 -41.46 -31.99 -8.16
CA GLY A 271 -41.38 -33.18 -7.29
C GLY A 271 -42.39 -34.25 -7.66
N ILE A 272 -42.09 -35.52 -7.35
CA ILE A 272 -42.99 -36.65 -7.58
C ILE A 272 -43.83 -36.87 -6.32
N LEU A 273 -45.13 -36.66 -6.41
CA LEU A 273 -46.09 -37.05 -5.38
C LEU A 273 -46.74 -38.39 -5.75
N ARG A 274 -46.52 -39.44 -4.94
CA ARG A 274 -47.20 -40.72 -5.12
C ARG A 274 -48.57 -40.65 -4.46
N ILE A 275 -49.63 -40.58 -5.27
CA ILE A 275 -51.01 -40.71 -4.80
C ILE A 275 -51.44 -42.15 -5.05
N GLU A 276 -51.76 -42.88 -3.98
CA GLU A 276 -52.32 -44.23 -4.08
C GLU A 276 -53.84 -44.14 -4.18
N THR A 277 -54.35 -44.02 -5.41
CA THR A 277 -55.78 -44.09 -5.70
C THR A 277 -56.17 -45.54 -6.00
N SER A 278 -57.23 -46.05 -5.37
CA SER A 278 -57.72 -47.40 -5.64
C SER A 278 -58.24 -47.52 -7.09
N ILE A 279 -58.09 -48.69 -7.73
CA ILE A 279 -58.43 -48.89 -9.16
C ILE A 279 -59.90 -48.53 -9.46
N ALA A 280 -60.81 -48.68 -8.48
CA ALA A 280 -62.22 -48.35 -8.63
C ALA A 280 -62.52 -46.83 -8.58
N GLU A 281 -61.64 -46.03 -7.96
CA GLU A 281 -61.78 -44.56 -7.87
C GLU A 281 -61.03 -43.83 -9.00
N ALA A 282 -60.04 -44.46 -9.63
CA ALA A 282 -59.32 -43.88 -10.77
C ALA A 282 -60.21 -43.77 -12.03
N ASP A 283 -61.12 -44.73 -12.25
CA ASP A 283 -62.06 -44.73 -13.37
C ASP A 283 -63.17 -43.67 -13.22
N SER A 284 -63.50 -43.23 -11.99
CA SER A 284 -64.49 -42.17 -11.74
C SER A 284 -63.93 -40.76 -11.83
N VAL A 285 -62.63 -40.56 -11.57
CA VAL A 285 -61.95 -39.26 -11.69
C VAL A 285 -61.61 -38.91 -13.15
N ALA A 286 -61.43 -39.90 -14.03
CA ALA A 286 -61.19 -39.67 -15.45
C ALA A 286 -62.40 -39.07 -16.22
N ALA A 287 -63.59 -39.04 -15.61
CA ALA A 287 -64.83 -38.55 -16.21
C ALA A 287 -65.41 -37.30 -15.51
N ASP A 288 -64.75 -36.78 -14.47
CA ASP A 288 -65.19 -35.57 -13.76
C ASP A 288 -64.56 -34.32 -14.41
N ASP A 289 -65.24 -33.81 -15.43
CA ASP A 289 -65.09 -32.43 -15.88
C ASP A 289 -65.65 -31.51 -14.77
N GLY A 290 -64.83 -31.27 -13.75
CA GLY A 290 -65.11 -30.26 -12.73
C GLY A 290 -65.44 -28.90 -13.38
N PRO A 291 -66.25 -28.05 -12.73
CA PRO A 291 -66.74 -26.82 -13.33
C PRO A 291 -65.57 -25.94 -13.79
N GLU A 292 -65.67 -25.41 -15.01
CA GLU A 292 -64.75 -24.40 -15.54
C GLU A 292 -64.56 -23.29 -14.49
N PRO A 293 -63.32 -22.97 -14.08
CA PRO A 293 -63.09 -21.78 -13.28
C PRO A 293 -63.46 -20.58 -14.14
N ALA A 294 -64.51 -19.87 -13.72
CA ALA A 294 -64.89 -18.60 -14.32
C ALA A 294 -63.70 -17.64 -14.23
N ASP A 295 -63.27 -17.16 -15.40
CA ASP A 295 -62.28 -16.11 -15.67
C ASP A 295 -61.69 -15.44 -14.41
N ALA A 296 -60.60 -16.02 -13.90
CA ALA A 296 -59.68 -15.25 -13.09
C ALA A 296 -58.99 -14.26 -14.03
N ALA A 297 -59.33 -12.98 -13.90
CA ALA A 297 -58.60 -11.89 -14.53
C ALA A 297 -57.10 -12.05 -14.22
N ASP A 298 -56.30 -12.11 -15.30
CA ASP A 298 -54.85 -12.27 -15.30
C ASP A 298 -54.16 -11.29 -14.32
N PRO A 299 -53.25 -11.74 -13.45
CA PRO A 299 -52.09 -10.91 -13.10
C PRO A 299 -51.10 -10.95 -14.27
N ASP A 300 -50.73 -9.77 -14.77
CA ASP A 300 -49.73 -9.56 -15.81
C ASP A 300 -48.40 -10.23 -15.44
N VAL A 301 -48.09 -11.34 -16.12
CA VAL A 301 -46.76 -11.97 -16.09
C VAL A 301 -46.09 -11.68 -17.42
N ALA A 302 -45.13 -10.76 -17.36
CA ALA A 302 -44.25 -10.40 -18.47
C ALA A 302 -43.53 -11.64 -19.03
N VAL A 303 -43.53 -11.74 -20.36
CA VAL A 303 -42.71 -12.68 -21.13
C VAL A 303 -41.55 -11.88 -21.72
N PRO A 304 -40.27 -12.19 -21.42
CA PRO A 304 -39.18 -11.64 -22.21
C PRO A 304 -38.98 -12.49 -23.48
N SER A 305 -38.95 -11.83 -24.63
CA SER A 305 -38.38 -12.35 -25.88
C SER A 305 -36.86 -12.14 -25.89
N GLU A 306 -36.12 -13.16 -26.30
CA GLU A 306 -34.70 -13.07 -26.64
C GLU A 306 -34.54 -12.36 -27.98
N ASP A 307 -34.40 -11.03 -27.97
CA ASP A 307 -33.76 -10.17 -28.99
C ASP A 307 -34.11 -8.70 -28.70
N GLU A 308 -33.54 -8.14 -27.64
CA GLU A 308 -33.35 -6.69 -27.44
C GLU A 308 -32.49 -6.53 -26.18
N ALA A 309 -31.36 -5.83 -26.26
CA ALA A 309 -30.72 -5.34 -25.05
C ALA A 309 -31.74 -4.42 -24.38
N SER A 310 -32.38 -4.89 -23.30
CA SER A 310 -33.52 -4.23 -22.68
C SER A 310 -33.22 -2.74 -22.49
N ALA A 311 -33.90 -1.90 -23.28
CA ALA A 311 -33.96 -0.48 -22.98
C ALA A 311 -34.54 -0.37 -21.57
N SER A 312 -33.78 0.22 -20.66
CA SER A 312 -34.25 0.41 -19.29
C SER A 312 -35.52 1.25 -19.30
N ALA A 313 -36.54 0.80 -18.58
CA ALA A 313 -37.79 1.53 -18.38
C ALA A 313 -37.67 2.58 -17.26
N ALA A 314 -36.44 3.01 -16.96
CA ALA A 314 -36.15 4.03 -15.98
C ALA A 314 -35.03 4.96 -16.47
N THR A 315 -35.13 6.22 -16.04
CA THR A 315 -34.17 7.27 -16.37
C THR A 315 -33.60 7.85 -15.09
N PHE A 316 -32.28 8.05 -15.06
CA PHE A 316 -31.63 8.80 -14.00
C PHE A 316 -31.79 10.29 -14.25
N GLU A 317 -32.45 10.97 -13.32
CA GLU A 317 -32.60 12.41 -13.32
C GLU A 317 -31.58 13.03 -12.37
N LEU A 318 -30.67 13.85 -12.90
CA LEU A 318 -29.75 14.67 -12.11
C LEU A 318 -30.37 16.05 -11.94
N PHE A 319 -30.56 16.49 -10.70
CA PHE A 319 -31.15 17.79 -10.36
C PHE A 319 -30.39 18.46 -9.22
N GLU A 320 -30.45 19.79 -9.17
CA GLU A 320 -29.94 20.58 -8.03
C GLU A 320 -31.07 20.75 -7.02
N ASP A 321 -30.81 20.44 -5.74
CA ASP A 321 -31.78 20.63 -4.67
C ASP A 321 -31.85 22.10 -4.23
N ALA A 322 -32.82 22.41 -3.37
CA ALA A 322 -33.01 23.78 -2.87
C ALA A 322 -31.82 24.32 -2.04
N GLY A 323 -30.89 23.45 -1.62
CA GLY A 323 -29.67 23.80 -0.90
C GLY A 323 -28.46 24.05 -1.82
N GLY A 324 -28.61 23.84 -3.14
CA GLY A 324 -27.52 23.96 -4.11
C GLY A 324 -26.69 22.68 -4.27
N ASP A 325 -27.10 21.58 -3.64
CA ASP A 325 -26.44 20.28 -3.78
C ASP A 325 -27.07 19.47 -4.92
N TRP A 326 -26.23 18.83 -5.71
CA TRP A 326 -26.64 17.96 -6.81
C TRP A 326 -27.06 16.59 -6.29
N ARG A 327 -28.25 16.13 -6.69
CA ARG A 327 -28.77 14.79 -6.38
C ARG A 327 -29.10 14.04 -7.66
N TRP A 328 -29.26 12.74 -7.54
CA TRP A 328 -29.80 11.91 -8.62
C TRP A 328 -30.96 11.07 -8.09
N ARG A 329 -31.97 10.86 -8.92
CA ARG A 329 -33.05 9.89 -8.67
C ARG A 329 -33.24 9.01 -9.89
N LEU A 330 -33.52 7.73 -9.69
CA LEU A 330 -33.91 6.79 -10.73
C LEU A 330 -35.43 6.76 -10.79
N ARG A 331 -35.99 7.35 -11.84
CA ARG A 331 -37.44 7.39 -12.06
C ARG A 331 -37.83 6.37 -13.11
N HIS A 332 -38.74 5.46 -12.75
CA HIS A 332 -39.34 4.54 -13.70
C HIS A 332 -40.35 5.29 -14.59
N ASP A 333 -40.60 4.82 -15.81
CA ASP A 333 -41.53 5.42 -16.78
C ASP A 333 -42.98 5.52 -16.28
N ASN A 334 -43.30 4.86 -15.15
CA ASN A 334 -44.60 4.93 -14.49
C ASN A 334 -44.70 6.14 -13.53
N GLY A 335 -43.64 6.95 -13.43
CA GLY A 335 -43.55 8.12 -12.56
C GLY A 335 -42.96 7.84 -11.16
N ASN A 336 -42.79 6.58 -10.77
CA ASN A 336 -42.30 6.22 -9.44
C ASN A 336 -40.78 6.39 -9.35
N VAL A 337 -40.32 6.99 -8.24
CA VAL A 337 -38.90 7.02 -7.92
C VAL A 337 -38.56 5.68 -7.27
N ILE A 338 -37.73 4.91 -7.95
CA ILE A 338 -37.34 3.57 -7.47
C ILE A 338 -35.96 3.57 -6.83
N GLY A 339 -35.24 4.70 -6.80
CA GLY A 339 -34.01 4.89 -6.01
C GLY A 339 -33.48 6.33 -6.05
N ASP A 340 -32.81 6.77 -4.99
CA ASP A 340 -32.27 8.13 -4.82
C ASP A 340 -30.79 8.09 -4.34
N SER A 341 -30.10 9.21 -4.45
CA SER A 341 -28.69 9.36 -4.14
C SER A 341 -28.32 9.36 -2.67
N GLY A 342 -29.31 9.42 -1.76
CA GLY A 342 -29.19 9.37 -0.30
C GLY A 342 -28.45 10.53 0.37
N GLU A 343 -27.53 11.16 -0.36
CA GLU A 343 -26.82 12.38 -0.01
C GLU A 343 -26.81 13.37 -1.18
N GLY A 344 -26.61 14.66 -0.85
CA GLY A 344 -26.39 15.73 -1.81
C GLY A 344 -24.90 15.85 -2.15
N TYR A 345 -24.59 16.06 -3.43
CA TYR A 345 -23.22 16.22 -3.92
C TYR A 345 -22.94 17.68 -4.26
N ALA A 346 -21.82 18.22 -3.80
CA ALA A 346 -21.42 19.61 -4.07
C ALA A 346 -21.21 19.96 -5.56
N SER A 347 -21.31 19.01 -6.50
CA SER A 347 -21.27 19.30 -7.94
C SER A 347 -21.94 18.22 -8.79
N LYS A 348 -22.47 18.62 -9.96
CA LYS A 348 -23.00 17.72 -11.00
C LYS A 348 -22.05 16.58 -11.38
N SER A 349 -20.75 16.90 -11.47
CA SER A 349 -19.71 15.92 -11.81
C SER A 349 -19.53 14.86 -10.72
N ASN A 350 -19.70 15.22 -9.44
CA ASN A 350 -19.66 14.27 -8.33
C ASN A 350 -20.89 13.35 -8.36
N ALA A 351 -22.08 13.91 -8.59
CA ALA A 351 -23.32 13.15 -8.76
C ALA A 351 -23.23 12.15 -9.92
N LYS A 352 -22.67 12.56 -11.07
CA LYS A 352 -22.46 11.68 -12.23
C LYS A 352 -21.46 10.54 -11.95
N ARG A 353 -20.41 10.81 -11.16
CA ARG A 353 -19.46 9.76 -10.72
C ARG A 353 -20.10 8.79 -9.75
N ALA A 354 -20.95 9.28 -8.82
CA ALA A 354 -21.73 8.43 -7.93
C ALA A 354 -22.69 7.52 -8.71
N LEU A 355 -23.40 8.09 -9.70
CA LEU A 355 -24.24 7.35 -10.61
C LEU A 355 -23.49 6.23 -11.35
N GLY A 356 -22.27 6.50 -11.83
CA GLY A 356 -21.43 5.49 -12.48
C GLY A 356 -21.16 4.29 -11.57
N ARG A 357 -20.89 4.54 -10.28
CA ARG A 357 -20.71 3.48 -9.28
C ARG A 357 -21.98 2.67 -9.07
N VAL A 358 -23.15 3.32 -8.99
CA VAL A 358 -24.44 2.61 -8.87
C VAL A 358 -24.62 1.63 -10.01
N ARG A 359 -24.43 2.06 -11.27
CA ARG A 359 -24.56 1.18 -12.46
C ARG A 359 -23.64 -0.03 -12.42
N GLU A 360 -22.41 0.17 -11.95
CA GLU A 360 -21.38 -0.87 -11.88
C GLU A 360 -21.67 -1.91 -10.79
N HIS A 361 -22.18 -1.47 -9.63
CA HIS A 361 -22.31 -2.33 -8.45
C HIS A 361 -23.69 -2.97 -8.31
N VAL A 362 -24.73 -2.36 -8.87
CA VAL A 362 -26.13 -2.78 -8.66
C VAL A 362 -26.45 -4.15 -9.27
N ALA A 363 -25.85 -4.49 -10.40
CA ALA A 363 -26.09 -5.76 -11.09
C ALA A 363 -25.45 -6.96 -10.37
N ALA A 364 -24.38 -6.71 -9.59
CA ALA A 364 -23.63 -7.71 -8.83
C ALA A 364 -23.94 -7.71 -7.32
N ALA A 365 -24.86 -6.84 -6.88
CA ALA A 365 -25.20 -6.68 -5.48
C ALA A 365 -26.12 -7.80 -4.99
N ASP A 366 -25.71 -8.55 -3.96
CA ASP A 366 -26.54 -9.56 -3.31
C ASP A 366 -27.63 -8.91 -2.42
N TYR A 367 -28.71 -9.65 -2.15
CA TYR A 367 -29.73 -9.24 -1.18
C TYR A 367 -29.17 -9.47 0.23
N LEU A 368 -29.03 -8.42 1.04
CA LEU A 368 -28.57 -8.52 2.42
C LEU A 368 -29.76 -8.92 3.29
N ARG A 369 -29.72 -10.14 3.86
CA ARG A 369 -30.60 -10.56 4.93
C ARG A 369 -29.75 -10.87 6.16
N VAL A 370 -30.02 -10.17 7.26
CA VAL A 370 -29.60 -10.57 8.60
C VAL A 370 -30.90 -10.90 9.31
N ASP A 371 -31.29 -12.17 9.34
CA ASP A 371 -32.55 -12.60 9.95
C ASP A 371 -32.45 -14.07 10.42
N PRO A 372 -32.19 -14.31 11.71
CA PRO A 372 -31.75 -13.35 12.73
C PRO A 372 -30.24 -13.08 12.67
N THR A 373 -29.47 -13.84 11.90
CA THR A 373 -28.01 -13.69 11.81
C THR A 373 -27.49 -13.81 10.39
N ALA A 374 -26.28 -13.30 10.15
CA ALA A 374 -25.55 -13.47 8.92
C ALA A 374 -24.04 -13.51 9.19
N PHE A 375 -23.30 -14.24 8.35
CA PHE A 375 -21.85 -14.20 8.37
C PHE A 375 -21.34 -13.04 7.54
N GLU A 376 -20.68 -12.06 8.15
CA GLU A 376 -19.94 -11.02 7.44
C GLU A 376 -18.50 -11.47 7.20
N MET A 377 -18.10 -11.62 5.94
CA MET A 377 -16.72 -11.91 5.55
C MET A 377 -16.02 -10.63 5.06
N PHE A 378 -14.97 -10.22 5.76
CA PHE A 378 -14.26 -8.97 5.55
C PHE A 378 -12.73 -9.15 5.54
N ARG A 379 -12.01 -8.14 5.06
CA ARG A 379 -10.55 -8.07 5.14
C ARG A 379 -10.16 -7.14 6.27
N ASP A 380 -9.29 -7.60 7.17
CA ASP A 380 -8.85 -6.80 8.32
C ASP A 380 -7.75 -5.78 7.93
N ALA A 381 -7.26 -5.02 8.92
CA ALA A 381 -6.21 -4.03 8.71
C ALA A 381 -4.84 -4.63 8.35
N ALA A 382 -4.59 -5.89 8.71
CA ALA A 382 -3.39 -6.64 8.33
C ALA A 382 -3.48 -7.23 6.92
N GLY A 383 -4.65 -7.12 6.28
CA GLY A 383 -4.89 -7.67 4.95
C GLY A 383 -5.25 -9.15 4.95
N GLU A 384 -5.58 -9.71 6.11
CA GLU A 384 -6.06 -11.08 6.29
C GLU A 384 -7.58 -11.13 6.12
N TRP A 385 -8.10 -12.26 5.63
CA TRP A 385 -9.54 -12.50 5.53
C TRP A 385 -10.07 -13.02 6.87
N ARG A 386 -11.16 -12.43 7.35
CA ARG A 386 -11.86 -12.89 8.56
C ARG A 386 -13.35 -12.92 8.30
N TRP A 387 -14.05 -13.67 9.13
CA TRP A 387 -15.50 -13.62 9.16
C TRP A 387 -16.00 -13.42 10.58
N ARG A 388 -17.20 -12.85 10.70
CA ARG A 388 -17.93 -12.72 11.96
C ARG A 388 -19.39 -13.08 11.75
N LEU A 389 -19.99 -13.82 12.68
CA LEU A 389 -21.43 -14.07 12.71
C LEU A 389 -22.10 -12.90 13.45
N ILE A 390 -22.82 -12.07 12.72
CA ILE A 390 -23.55 -10.93 13.28
C ILE A 390 -25.02 -11.28 13.45
N HIS A 391 -25.60 -10.87 14.57
CA HIS A 391 -27.04 -10.87 14.78
C HIS A 391 -27.66 -9.57 14.26
N GLU A 392 -28.95 -9.57 13.97
CA GLU A 392 -29.73 -8.42 13.47
C GLU A 392 -29.67 -7.19 14.39
N ASN A 393 -29.34 -7.39 15.67
CA ASN A 393 -29.15 -6.33 16.66
C ASN A 393 -27.73 -5.73 16.65
N GLY A 394 -26.85 -6.23 15.79
CA GLY A 394 -25.46 -5.78 15.65
C GLY A 394 -24.45 -6.52 16.56
N ASN A 395 -24.89 -7.45 17.39
CA ASN A 395 -23.98 -8.21 18.25
C ASN A 395 -23.21 -9.26 17.44
N VAL A 396 -21.91 -9.36 17.70
CA VAL A 396 -21.09 -10.44 17.16
C VAL A 396 -21.31 -11.66 18.04
N LEU A 397 -21.83 -12.73 17.46
CA LEU A 397 -22.08 -13.99 18.15
C LEU A 397 -20.88 -14.93 18.08
N ALA A 398 -20.08 -14.84 17.01
CA ALA A 398 -18.89 -15.63 16.79
C ALA A 398 -17.96 -14.91 15.82
N ASP A 399 -16.66 -15.16 15.89
CA ASP A 399 -15.72 -14.80 14.82
C ASP A 399 -14.75 -15.93 14.49
N SER A 400 -13.94 -15.72 13.45
CA SER A 400 -13.00 -16.73 12.97
C SER A 400 -11.85 -17.05 13.93
N GLY A 401 -11.62 -16.24 14.99
CA GLY A 401 -10.49 -16.32 15.92
C GLY A 401 -9.13 -15.95 15.29
N GLU A 402 -8.89 -16.39 14.05
CA GLU A 402 -7.66 -16.19 13.30
C GLU A 402 -7.93 -15.49 11.95
N GLY A 403 -6.86 -14.91 11.38
CA GLY A 403 -6.87 -14.39 10.01
C GLY A 403 -6.52 -15.45 8.99
N TYR A 404 -7.29 -15.53 7.91
CA TYR A 404 -7.02 -16.41 6.78
C TYR A 404 -6.23 -15.69 5.69
N SER A 405 -5.25 -16.38 5.10
CA SER A 405 -4.45 -15.85 4.00
C SER A 405 -5.23 -15.66 2.70
N SER A 406 -6.39 -16.33 2.55
CA SER A 406 -7.25 -16.19 1.37
C SER A 406 -8.72 -16.22 1.71
N ARG A 407 -9.52 -15.62 0.82
CA ARG A 407 -10.98 -15.62 0.88
C ARG A 407 -11.57 -17.03 0.84
N SER A 408 -11.00 -17.91 0.02
CA SER A 408 -11.42 -19.31 -0.08
C SER A 408 -11.26 -20.03 1.26
N LYS A 409 -10.12 -19.83 1.93
CA LYS A 409 -9.85 -20.39 3.27
C LYS A 409 -10.81 -19.84 4.33
N ALA A 410 -11.12 -18.54 4.30
CA ALA A 410 -12.12 -17.96 5.20
C ALA A 410 -13.52 -18.54 4.97
N ARG A 411 -13.91 -18.76 3.71
CA ARG A 411 -15.18 -19.39 3.35
C ARG A 411 -15.25 -20.85 3.81
N GLN A 412 -14.16 -21.61 3.62
CA GLN A 412 -14.07 -22.99 4.12
C GLN A 412 -14.18 -23.05 5.66
N GLY A 413 -13.55 -22.11 6.37
CA GLY A 413 -13.69 -21.99 7.82
C GLY A 413 -15.13 -21.74 8.26
N LEU A 414 -15.81 -20.79 7.61
CA LEU A 414 -17.22 -20.49 7.84
C LEU A 414 -18.13 -21.70 7.53
N ASP A 415 -17.95 -22.35 6.38
CA ASP A 415 -18.75 -23.52 5.99
C ASP A 415 -18.51 -24.71 6.95
N SER A 416 -17.31 -24.81 7.52
CA SER A 416 -17.01 -25.74 8.61
C SER A 416 -17.79 -25.41 9.88
N VAL A 417 -17.98 -24.14 10.23
CA VAL A 417 -18.84 -23.77 11.37
C VAL A 417 -20.29 -24.15 11.09
N ARG A 418 -20.84 -23.80 9.91
CA ARG A 418 -22.21 -24.17 9.53
C ARG A 418 -22.49 -25.66 9.63
N SER A 419 -21.53 -26.47 9.20
CA SER A 419 -21.68 -27.92 9.10
C SER A 419 -21.50 -28.63 10.45
N ASN A 420 -20.80 -28.01 11.41
CA ASN A 420 -20.37 -28.69 12.63
C ASN A 420 -20.93 -28.07 13.92
N ALA A 421 -21.35 -26.80 13.92
CA ALA A 421 -21.77 -26.12 15.14
C ALA A 421 -23.02 -26.76 15.78
N ALA A 422 -24.04 -27.12 15.00
CA ALA A 422 -25.29 -27.68 15.52
C ALA A 422 -25.08 -28.98 16.32
N ASP A 423 -24.20 -29.85 15.83
CA ASP A 423 -23.93 -31.18 16.41
C ASP A 423 -22.72 -31.23 17.36
N ALA A 424 -22.01 -30.10 17.55
CA ALA A 424 -20.78 -30.09 18.32
C ALA A 424 -21.00 -30.49 19.79
N ALA A 425 -20.03 -31.22 20.36
CA ALA A 425 -20.01 -31.48 21.80
C ALA A 425 -19.75 -30.18 22.58
N LEU A 426 -20.13 -30.11 23.87
CA LEU A 426 -19.75 -29.03 24.77
C LEU A 426 -18.87 -29.61 25.88
N GLU A 427 -17.59 -29.23 25.90
CA GLU A 427 -16.65 -29.52 26.98
C GLU A 427 -16.61 -28.31 27.91
N ALA A 428 -16.99 -28.52 29.18
CA ALA A 428 -17.04 -27.47 30.20
C ALA A 428 -15.68 -27.33 30.92
N VAL A 429 -15.50 -26.21 31.61
CA VAL A 429 -14.26 -25.86 32.32
C VAL A 429 -13.82 -26.99 33.25
N GLY A 430 -12.63 -27.57 32.99
CA GLY A 430 -12.00 -28.59 33.83
C GLY A 430 -12.42 -30.04 33.57
N ASP A 431 -13.16 -30.31 32.49
CA ASP A 431 -13.39 -31.67 32.02
C ASP A 431 -12.29 -32.06 31.03
N ASP A 432 -11.27 -32.79 31.50
CA ASP A 432 -10.20 -33.38 30.67
C ASP A 432 -10.73 -34.61 29.89
N GLY A 433 -11.95 -34.49 29.37
CA GLY A 433 -12.69 -35.55 28.72
C GLY A 433 -11.98 -35.97 27.44
N ALA A 434 -11.13 -36.99 27.54
CA ALA A 434 -10.54 -37.67 26.40
C ALA A 434 -11.64 -38.05 25.40
N SER A 435 -11.77 -37.27 24.33
CA SER A 435 -12.71 -37.54 23.25
C SER A 435 -12.23 -38.80 22.54
N GLY A 436 -12.76 -39.94 22.98
CA GLY A 436 -12.47 -41.23 22.38
C GLY A 436 -12.94 -41.24 20.93
N ASP A 437 -12.06 -41.73 20.06
CA ASP A 437 -12.35 -42.13 18.68
C ASP A 437 -13.40 -43.25 18.64
N ALA A 438 -14.65 -42.91 18.97
CA ALA A 438 -15.81 -43.72 18.69
C ALA A 438 -16.36 -43.31 17.32
N ASP A 439 -16.64 -44.31 16.49
CA ASP A 439 -17.34 -44.15 15.21
C ASP A 439 -18.69 -43.46 15.47
N GLY A 440 -18.83 -42.21 15.01
CA GLY A 440 -20.00 -41.35 15.26
C GLY A 440 -19.81 -40.15 16.21
N SER A 441 -18.60 -39.89 16.74
CA SER A 441 -18.32 -38.66 17.50
C SER A 441 -18.44 -37.40 16.63
N PRO A 442 -18.92 -36.26 17.17
CA PRO A 442 -19.06 -35.02 16.43
C PRO A 442 -17.70 -34.52 15.92
N ASN A 443 -17.70 -33.91 14.75
CA ASN A 443 -16.47 -33.43 14.09
C ASN A 443 -15.91 -32.14 14.73
N ALA A 444 -16.66 -31.50 15.63
CA ALA A 444 -16.20 -30.35 16.38
C ALA A 444 -16.70 -30.36 17.82
N THR A 445 -15.98 -29.64 18.68
CA THR A 445 -16.26 -29.51 20.11
C THR A 445 -16.15 -28.05 20.51
N PHE A 446 -17.16 -27.55 21.23
CA PHE A 446 -17.08 -26.28 21.93
C PHE A 446 -16.31 -26.47 23.24
N GLU A 447 -15.18 -25.80 23.36
CA GLU A 447 -14.41 -25.69 24.60
C GLU A 447 -14.78 -24.40 25.30
N LEU A 448 -15.38 -24.50 26.48
CA LEU A 448 -15.66 -23.36 27.36
C LEU A 448 -14.53 -23.22 28.38
N TYR A 449 -13.89 -22.05 28.45
CA TYR A 449 -12.78 -21.80 29.35
C TYR A 449 -12.82 -20.38 29.94
N GLU A 450 -12.15 -20.19 31.06
CA GLU A 450 -11.94 -18.88 31.69
C GLU A 450 -10.58 -18.33 31.24
N ASP A 451 -10.55 -17.08 30.79
CA ASP A 451 -9.32 -16.42 30.36
C ASP A 451 -8.55 -15.77 31.54
N ALA A 452 -7.40 -15.16 31.24
CA ALA A 452 -6.57 -14.53 32.26
C ALA A 452 -7.22 -13.28 32.91
N ALA A 453 -8.31 -12.77 32.35
CA ALA A 453 -9.08 -11.64 32.86
C ALA A 453 -10.32 -12.09 33.66
N GLU A 454 -10.44 -13.38 33.99
CA GLU A 454 -11.59 -13.98 34.68
C GLU A 454 -12.90 -13.85 33.85
N GLU A 455 -12.78 -13.69 32.52
CA GLU A 455 -13.91 -13.70 31.59
C GLU A 455 -14.06 -15.09 30.96
N TYR A 456 -15.30 -15.52 30.77
CA TYR A 456 -15.62 -16.79 30.13
C TYR A 456 -15.59 -16.63 28.62
N ARG A 457 -14.80 -17.46 27.93
CA ARG A 457 -14.70 -17.53 26.48
C ARG A 457 -14.99 -18.93 26.00
N TRP A 458 -15.40 -19.04 24.75
CA TRP A 458 -15.57 -20.34 24.12
C TRP A 458 -14.88 -20.35 22.78
N ARG A 459 -14.38 -21.53 22.39
CA ARG A 459 -13.88 -21.78 21.03
C ARG A 459 -14.44 -23.08 20.49
N LEU A 460 -14.76 -23.09 19.21
CA LEU A 460 -15.15 -24.29 18.49
C LEU A 460 -13.92 -24.90 17.83
N ARG A 461 -13.49 -26.06 18.33
CA ARG A 461 -12.34 -26.80 17.80
C ARG A 461 -12.83 -27.95 16.94
N HIS A 462 -12.36 -28.02 15.70
CA HIS A 462 -12.59 -29.17 14.83
C HIS A 462 -11.67 -30.34 15.24
N ARG A 463 -12.06 -31.58 14.95
CA ARG A 463 -11.31 -32.80 15.33
C ARG A 463 -9.88 -32.90 14.78
N ASN A 464 -9.55 -32.08 13.78
CA ASN A 464 -8.18 -31.98 13.24
C ASN A 464 -7.28 -31.05 14.07
N GLY A 465 -7.80 -30.46 15.16
CA GLY A 465 -7.09 -29.55 16.05
C GLY A 465 -7.27 -28.07 15.73
N ASN A 466 -7.91 -27.72 14.60
CA ASN A 466 -8.06 -26.32 14.19
C ASN A 466 -9.20 -25.65 14.96
N ILE A 467 -8.97 -24.42 15.41
CA ILE A 467 -10.04 -23.54 15.88
C ILE A 467 -10.78 -23.02 14.65
N ILE A 468 -12.07 -23.27 14.60
CA ILE A 468 -12.93 -22.82 13.50
C ILE A 468 -13.86 -21.70 13.91
N ALA A 469 -14.07 -21.42 15.20
CA ALA A 469 -14.78 -20.23 15.67
C ALA A 469 -14.35 -19.87 17.11
N ASP A 470 -14.47 -18.60 17.48
CA ASP A 470 -14.29 -18.09 18.85
C ASP A 470 -15.46 -17.16 19.22
N SER A 471 -15.65 -16.89 20.51
CA SER A 471 -16.66 -15.97 21.03
C SER A 471 -16.44 -14.52 20.65
N GLY A 472 -15.21 -14.14 20.27
CA GLY A 472 -14.81 -12.78 19.87
C GLY A 472 -14.79 -11.76 21.02
N GLU A 473 -15.62 -11.97 22.04
CA GLU A 473 -15.67 -11.23 23.29
C GLU A 473 -15.63 -12.17 24.51
N GLY A 474 -15.26 -11.63 25.67
CA GLY A 474 -15.33 -12.33 26.94
C GLY A 474 -16.69 -12.11 27.61
N TYR A 475 -17.25 -13.17 28.21
CA TYR A 475 -18.51 -13.10 28.94
C TYR A 475 -18.24 -13.03 30.45
N GLY A 476 -18.90 -12.10 31.15
CA GLY A 476 -18.78 -11.99 32.61
C GLY A 476 -19.39 -13.15 33.42
N SER A 477 -19.93 -14.18 32.77
CA SER A 477 -20.42 -15.39 33.44
C SER A 477 -20.42 -16.61 32.50
N GLU A 478 -20.21 -17.79 33.10
CA GLU A 478 -20.27 -19.08 32.40
C GLU A 478 -21.62 -19.30 31.71
N SER A 479 -22.72 -18.88 32.36
CA SER A 479 -24.06 -18.97 31.78
C SER A 479 -24.18 -18.12 30.52
N GLY A 480 -23.63 -16.90 30.51
CA GLY A 480 -23.66 -16.02 29.34
C GLY A 480 -22.90 -16.61 28.15
N ALA A 481 -21.77 -17.27 28.42
CA ALA A 481 -21.01 -17.98 27.39
C ALA A 481 -21.77 -19.20 26.85
N ARG A 482 -22.44 -19.97 27.71
CA ARG A 482 -23.30 -21.09 27.27
C ARG A 482 -24.48 -20.62 26.42
N ASP A 483 -25.11 -19.51 26.78
CA ASP A 483 -26.20 -18.93 26.00
C ASP A 483 -25.71 -18.46 24.63
N ALA A 484 -24.48 -17.92 24.54
CA ALA A 484 -23.85 -17.56 23.27
C ALA A 484 -23.59 -18.79 22.39
N ILE A 485 -23.06 -19.87 22.96
CA ILE A 485 -22.89 -21.16 22.25
C ILE A 485 -24.25 -21.63 21.71
N GLY A 486 -25.31 -21.57 22.53
CA GLY A 486 -26.67 -21.92 22.12
C GLY A 486 -27.12 -21.16 20.87
N ARG A 487 -26.92 -19.84 20.84
CA ARG A 487 -27.24 -19.00 19.67
C ARG A 487 -26.41 -19.37 18.43
N VAL A 488 -25.13 -19.68 18.59
CA VAL A 488 -24.27 -20.09 17.46
C VAL A 488 -24.74 -21.43 16.89
N ARG A 489 -25.11 -22.40 17.75
CA ARG A 489 -25.66 -23.70 17.31
C ARG A 489 -26.97 -23.56 16.53
N GLU A 490 -27.83 -22.66 17.00
CA GLU A 490 -29.15 -22.42 16.41
C GLU A 490 -29.06 -21.68 15.08
N TYR A 491 -28.26 -20.61 15.02
CA TYR A 491 -28.33 -19.69 13.89
C TYR A 491 -27.27 -19.91 12.82
N SER A 492 -26.10 -20.45 13.17
CA SER A 492 -25.02 -20.61 12.18
C SER A 492 -25.39 -21.50 10.98
N PRO A 493 -26.16 -22.62 11.09
CA PRO A 493 -26.45 -23.48 9.95
C PRO A 493 -27.26 -22.79 8.83
N GLU A 494 -28.11 -21.81 9.20
CA GLU A 494 -29.03 -21.12 8.30
C GLU A 494 -28.63 -19.67 7.97
N ALA A 495 -27.63 -19.12 8.66
CA ALA A 495 -27.16 -17.75 8.46
C ALA A 495 -26.68 -17.53 7.02
N ASP A 496 -27.04 -16.42 6.36
CA ASP A 496 -26.56 -16.06 5.01
C ASP A 496 -25.09 -15.56 5.03
N VAL A 497 -24.34 -15.66 3.90
CA VAL A 497 -22.99 -15.05 3.79
C VAL A 497 -23.11 -13.67 3.18
N LEU A 498 -22.68 -12.65 3.93
CA LEU A 498 -22.45 -11.29 3.46
C LEU A 498 -20.98 -11.16 3.05
N GLU A 499 -20.74 -10.99 1.76
CA GLU A 499 -19.38 -10.86 1.24
C GLU A 499 -19.04 -9.39 0.98
N VAL A 500 -18.02 -8.86 1.68
CA VAL A 500 -17.55 -7.46 1.60
C VAL A 500 -16.77 -7.16 0.29
N GLY A 501 -17.15 -7.81 -0.82
CA GLY A 501 -16.60 -7.58 -2.16
C GLY A 501 -17.42 -6.59 -3.00
N ASN A 502 -18.76 -6.61 -2.85
CA ASN A 502 -19.70 -5.83 -3.65
C ASN A 502 -20.58 -4.96 -2.75
N ALA A 503 -21.20 -3.91 -3.31
CA ALA A 503 -22.23 -3.18 -2.59
C ALA A 503 -23.43 -4.11 -2.33
N ALA A 504 -24.09 -4.02 -1.18
CA ALA A 504 -25.19 -4.90 -0.80
C ALA A 504 -26.47 -4.11 -0.54
N PHE A 505 -27.61 -4.66 -0.96
CA PHE A 505 -28.92 -4.09 -0.66
C PHE A 505 -29.38 -4.51 0.72
N GLU A 506 -29.36 -3.59 1.67
CA GLU A 506 -29.96 -3.76 2.99
C GLU A 506 -31.42 -3.33 2.95
N ILE A 507 -32.33 -4.24 3.30
CA ILE A 507 -33.75 -3.96 3.49
C ILE A 507 -34.02 -3.96 4.99
N TYR A 508 -34.56 -2.85 5.51
CA TYR A 508 -34.77 -2.65 6.94
C TYR A 508 -36.10 -1.94 7.20
N GLU A 509 -36.65 -2.13 8.40
CA GLU A 509 -37.81 -1.36 8.89
C GLU A 509 -37.31 -0.10 9.60
N ASP A 510 -37.89 1.05 9.27
CA ASP A 510 -37.55 2.32 9.91
C ASP A 510 -38.28 2.53 11.24
N ALA A 511 -37.94 3.60 11.96
CA ALA A 511 -38.57 3.92 13.24
C ALA A 511 -40.09 4.24 13.14
N GLY A 512 -40.61 4.44 11.93
CA GLY A 512 -42.02 4.66 11.63
C GLY A 512 -42.79 3.39 11.26
N GLY A 513 -42.11 2.23 11.20
CA GLY A 513 -42.70 0.96 10.78
C GLY A 513 -42.82 0.81 9.26
N GLU A 514 -42.16 1.67 8.49
CA GLU A 514 -42.11 1.59 7.03
C GLU A 514 -40.84 0.85 6.59
N TRP A 515 -40.95 0.01 5.56
CA TRP A 515 -39.84 -0.74 5.01
C TRP A 515 -39.03 0.13 4.04
N ARG A 516 -37.71 0.17 4.19
CA ARG A 516 -36.80 0.91 3.32
C ARG A 516 -35.69 0.01 2.84
N TRP A 517 -35.01 0.43 1.78
CA TRP A 517 -33.78 -0.22 1.35
C TRP A 517 -32.67 0.80 1.17
N ARG A 518 -31.43 0.36 1.39
CA ARG A 518 -30.21 1.12 1.08
C ARG A 518 -29.13 0.23 0.49
N LEU A 519 -28.45 0.71 -0.53
CA LEU A 519 -27.29 0.09 -1.12
C LEU A 519 -26.05 0.58 -0.37
N ARG A 520 -25.48 -0.27 0.48
CA ARG A 520 -24.25 0.06 1.21
C ARG A 520 -23.02 -0.43 0.47
N HIS A 521 -22.00 0.42 0.38
CA HIS A 521 -20.67 0.04 -0.09
C HIS A 521 -19.76 -0.33 1.09
N ARG A 522 -18.68 -1.09 0.82
CA ARG A 522 -17.71 -1.62 1.81
C ARG A 522 -17.10 -0.61 2.79
N ASN A 523 -17.18 0.69 2.50
CA ASN A 523 -16.66 1.76 3.36
C ASN A 523 -17.73 2.35 4.31
N GLY A 524 -18.92 1.75 4.38
CA GLY A 524 -20.04 2.21 5.19
C GLY A 524 -20.90 3.29 4.52
N ASN A 525 -20.51 3.78 3.34
CA ASN A 525 -21.27 4.81 2.65
C ASN A 525 -22.53 4.22 2.01
N ILE A 526 -23.63 4.95 2.17
CA ILE A 526 -24.86 4.71 1.42
C ILE A 526 -24.62 5.24 0.01
N VAL A 527 -24.71 4.35 -0.98
CA VAL A 527 -24.52 4.68 -2.39
C VAL A 527 -25.84 5.01 -3.06
N ALA A 528 -26.93 4.39 -2.59
CA ALA A 528 -28.29 4.63 -3.01
C ALA A 528 -29.25 4.25 -1.89
N ASP A 529 -30.44 4.85 -1.84
CA ASP A 529 -31.53 4.39 -0.99
C ASP A 529 -32.89 4.50 -1.67
N SER A 530 -33.94 4.02 -0.99
CA SER A 530 -35.30 3.96 -1.51
C SER A 530 -35.95 5.33 -1.75
N GLY A 531 -35.47 6.41 -1.14
CA GLY A 531 -36.08 7.75 -1.17
C GLY A 531 -37.45 7.85 -0.48
N GLU A 532 -38.21 6.77 -0.43
CA GLU A 532 -39.53 6.62 0.19
C GLU A 532 -39.60 5.38 1.10
N GLY A 533 -40.61 5.35 1.99
CA GLY A 533 -40.95 4.20 2.81
C GLY A 533 -42.01 3.32 2.13
N TYR A 534 -41.87 2.01 2.26
CA TYR A 534 -42.81 1.02 1.73
C TYR A 534 -43.67 0.42 2.83
N ALA A 535 -44.97 0.23 2.55
CA ALA A 535 -45.90 -0.36 3.51
C ALA A 535 -45.64 -1.84 3.83
N SER A 536 -44.78 -2.52 3.06
CA SER A 536 -44.43 -3.93 3.30
C SER A 536 -43.02 -4.25 2.83
N ARG A 537 -42.41 -5.27 3.44
CA ARG A 537 -41.12 -5.81 3.03
C ARG A 537 -41.12 -6.27 1.58
N SER A 538 -42.21 -6.89 1.12
CA SER A 538 -42.34 -7.37 -0.27
C SER A 538 -42.25 -6.21 -1.26
N ASN A 539 -42.87 -5.07 -0.95
CA ASN A 539 -42.80 -3.87 -1.79
C ASN A 539 -41.37 -3.30 -1.84
N ALA A 540 -40.63 -3.33 -0.71
CA ALA A 540 -39.22 -2.93 -0.69
C ALA A 540 -38.33 -3.88 -1.52
N VAL A 541 -38.60 -5.18 -1.50
CA VAL A 541 -37.91 -6.18 -2.33
C VAL A 541 -38.21 -5.99 -3.82
N GLU A 542 -39.47 -5.71 -4.16
CA GLU A 542 -39.88 -5.40 -5.53
C GLU A 542 -39.19 -4.13 -6.04
N ALA A 543 -39.08 -3.10 -5.20
CA ALA A 543 -38.34 -1.89 -5.51
C ALA A 543 -36.86 -2.18 -5.80
N VAL A 544 -36.16 -2.93 -4.92
CA VAL A 544 -34.77 -3.36 -5.15
C VAL A 544 -34.64 -4.14 -6.46
N THR A 545 -35.59 -5.03 -6.76
CA THR A 545 -35.60 -5.81 -8.00
C THR A 545 -35.77 -4.90 -9.23
N GLY A 546 -36.62 -3.88 -9.12
CA GLY A 546 -36.77 -2.82 -10.12
C GLY A 546 -35.47 -2.03 -10.35
N VAL A 547 -34.74 -1.69 -9.28
CA VAL A 547 -33.43 -1.03 -9.38
C VAL A 547 -32.41 -1.94 -10.05
N LYS A 548 -32.30 -3.21 -9.66
CA LYS A 548 -31.38 -4.19 -10.27
C LYS A 548 -31.65 -4.40 -11.77
N ALA A 549 -32.92 -4.42 -12.16
CA ALA A 549 -33.32 -4.61 -13.55
C ALA A 549 -33.05 -3.37 -14.43
N ASN A 550 -33.29 -2.17 -13.90
CA ASN A 550 -33.31 -0.95 -14.73
C ASN A 550 -32.05 -0.09 -14.62
N ALA A 551 -31.37 -0.06 -13.47
CA ALA A 551 -30.23 0.81 -13.25
C ALA A 551 -29.03 0.56 -14.21
N PRO A 552 -28.67 -0.67 -14.59
CA PRO A 552 -27.55 -0.90 -15.52
C PRO A 552 -27.75 -0.27 -16.91
N GLY A 553 -29.00 -0.26 -17.40
CA GLY A 553 -29.36 0.20 -18.75
C GLY A 553 -29.98 1.60 -18.82
N ALA A 554 -30.27 2.26 -17.70
CA ALA A 554 -30.97 3.55 -17.67
C ALA A 554 -30.23 4.65 -18.42
N ALA A 555 -30.92 5.60 -19.05
CA ALA A 555 -30.29 6.84 -19.54
C ALA A 555 -30.02 7.80 -18.37
N ALA A 556 -29.19 8.83 -18.56
CA ALA A 556 -28.97 9.87 -17.56
C ALA A 556 -29.25 11.24 -18.16
N GLU A 557 -30.22 11.95 -17.59
CA GLU A 557 -30.70 13.25 -18.05
C GLU A 557 -30.53 14.29 -16.93
N THR A 558 -30.38 15.57 -17.31
CA THR A 558 -30.33 16.67 -16.35
C THR A 558 -31.68 17.37 -16.36
N VAL A 559 -32.28 17.52 -15.17
CA VAL A 559 -33.51 18.29 -14.98
C VAL A 559 -33.12 19.64 -14.40
N GLU A 560 -33.41 20.73 -15.12
CA GLU A 560 -33.22 22.10 -14.63
C GLU A 560 -34.29 22.38 -13.56
N ALA A 561 -33.94 23.10 -12.49
CA ALA A 561 -34.85 23.39 -11.40
C ALA A 561 -36.02 24.29 -11.89
N GLY A 562 -37.17 23.70 -12.23
CA GLY A 562 -38.33 24.47 -12.67
C GLY A 562 -39.55 23.73 -13.26
N GLU A 563 -39.61 22.39 -13.28
CA GLU A 563 -40.81 21.64 -13.69
C GLU A 563 -41.32 20.69 -12.61
#